data_AF-A0A2W6B162-F1
#
_entry.id   AF-A0A2W6B162-F1
#
_cell.length_a   1.000
_cell.length_b   1.000
_cell.length_c   1.000
_cell.angle_alpha   90.00
_cell.angle_beta   90.00
_cell.angle_gamma   90.00
#
_symmetry.space_group_name_H-M   'P 1'
#
loop_
_entity.id
_entity.type
_entity.pdbx_description
1 polymer ?
#
loop_
_entity_poly.entity_id
_entity_poly.type
_entity_poly.pdbx_seq_one_letter_code
_entity_poly.pdbx_strand_id
1 'polypeptide(L)'
;FPLDVLENDVNYLKKELRRQGVTFKIESPKWVRVQGTLARGDRRLAKVLEYMTGAGNVSMVNWQRALEHHGLDQAWYLDAYDEDAPLPWGHIESGVSFSAMLRQWNKAHAEAEDYTTAIQYKPRAEIRLEHAAREHARLAEVAS
;
A
#
# COMPACT_ATOMS: atom_id res chain seq x y z
N PHE A 1 -6.67 4.13 -4.69
CA PHE A 1 -6.28 3.32 -5.86
C PHE A 1 -6.99 1.97 -5.86
N PRO A 2 -7.41 1.45 -7.03
CA PRO A 2 -7.97 0.10 -7.16
C PRO A 2 -6.96 -0.98 -6.74
N LEU A 3 -7.42 -2.01 -6.01
CA LEU A 3 -6.56 -3.07 -5.48
C LEU A 3 -5.93 -3.94 -6.57
N ASP A 4 -6.69 -4.20 -7.63
CA ASP A 4 -6.30 -5.00 -8.78
C ASP A 4 -5.11 -4.38 -9.53
N VAL A 5 -5.10 -3.06 -9.69
CA VAL A 5 -3.97 -2.34 -10.31
C VAL A 5 -2.71 -2.51 -9.48
N LEU A 6 -2.80 -2.33 -8.16
CA LEU A 6 -1.66 -2.43 -7.26
C LEU A 6 -1.12 -3.87 -7.17
N GLU A 7 -2.01 -4.88 -7.14
CA GLU A 7 -1.60 -6.29 -7.22
C GLU A 7 -0.88 -6.61 -8.53
N ASN A 8 -1.38 -6.10 -9.66
CA ASN A 8 -0.77 -6.29 -10.97
C ASN A 8 0.61 -5.63 -11.07
N ASP A 9 0.78 -4.43 -10.55
CA ASP A 9 2.07 -3.73 -10.56
C ASP A 9 3.09 -4.40 -9.64
N VAL A 10 2.67 -4.81 -8.44
CA VAL A 10 3.54 -5.59 -7.54
C VAL A 10 4.00 -6.89 -8.19
N ASN A 11 3.08 -7.63 -8.82
CA ASN A 11 3.43 -8.87 -9.51
C ASN A 11 4.37 -8.64 -10.70
N TYR A 12 4.16 -7.56 -11.44
CA TYR A 12 5.05 -7.16 -12.52
C TYR A 12 6.46 -6.84 -12.01
N LEU A 13 6.58 -5.98 -11.00
CA LEU A 13 7.87 -5.62 -10.39
C LEU A 13 8.59 -6.84 -9.83
N LYS A 14 7.87 -7.72 -9.12
CA LYS A 14 8.42 -8.97 -8.60
C LYS A 14 8.98 -9.85 -9.72
N LYS A 15 8.29 -9.93 -10.86
CA LYS A 15 8.74 -10.71 -12.03
C LYS A 15 9.99 -10.10 -12.66
N GLU A 16 10.00 -8.80 -12.93
CA GLU A 16 11.11 -8.14 -13.63
C GLU A 16 12.36 -8.06 -12.76
N LEU A 17 12.23 -7.71 -11.48
CA LEU A 17 13.36 -7.65 -10.56
C LEU A 17 13.99 -9.03 -10.32
N ARG A 18 13.17 -10.09 -10.25
CA ARG A 18 13.69 -11.46 -10.15
C ARG A 18 14.54 -11.85 -11.36
N ARG A 19 14.21 -11.38 -12.58
CA ARG A 19 15.03 -11.63 -13.79
C ARG A 19 16.39 -10.95 -13.71
N GLN A 20 16.51 -9.88 -12.93
CA GLN A 20 17.75 -9.13 -12.70
C GLN A 20 18.53 -9.65 -11.47
N GLY A 21 18.12 -10.75 -10.86
CA GLY A 21 18.73 -11.27 -9.64
C GLY A 21 18.42 -10.46 -8.37
N VAL A 22 17.47 -9.52 -8.44
CA VAL A 22 17.07 -8.68 -7.30
C VAL A 22 15.93 -9.36 -6.55
N THR A 23 16.11 -9.55 -5.24
CA THR A 23 15.06 -10.07 -4.36
C THR A 23 14.13 -8.94 -3.94
N PHE A 24 12.92 -8.93 -4.50
CA PHE A 24 11.88 -7.96 -4.15
C PHE A 24 10.95 -8.51 -3.07
N LYS A 25 11.02 -7.94 -1.86
CA LYS A 25 10.13 -8.25 -0.73
C LYS A 25 9.16 -7.10 -0.53
N ILE A 26 7.88 -7.36 -0.80
CA ILE A 26 6.80 -6.42 -0.54
C ILE A 26 5.62 -7.20 0.05
N GLU A 27 4.90 -6.56 0.96
CA GLU A 27 3.69 -7.12 1.53
C GLU A 27 2.53 -7.07 0.52
N SER A 28 1.55 -7.97 0.68
CA SER A 28 0.37 -7.96 -0.19
C SER A 28 -0.42 -6.67 0.00
N PRO A 29 -0.88 -6.03 -1.10
CA PRO A 29 -1.77 -4.86 -1.02
C PRO A 29 -2.98 -5.05 -0.12
N LYS A 30 -3.55 -6.26 -0.08
CA LYS A 30 -4.69 -6.61 0.79
C LYS A 30 -4.30 -6.56 2.27
N TRP A 31 -3.13 -7.09 2.63
CA TRP A 31 -2.63 -7.07 4.00
C TRP A 31 -2.22 -5.67 4.46
N VAL A 32 -1.62 -4.86 3.57
CA VAL A 32 -1.34 -3.45 3.84
C VAL A 32 -2.62 -2.67 4.17
N ARG A 33 -3.73 -2.95 3.48
CA ARG A 33 -5.03 -2.35 3.82
C ARG A 33 -5.51 -2.76 5.21
N VAL A 34 -5.37 -4.04 5.57
CA VAL A 34 -5.74 -4.53 6.91
C VAL A 34 -4.92 -3.81 7.98
N GLN A 35 -3.61 -3.69 7.79
CA GLN A 35 -2.74 -2.94 8.68
C GLN A 35 -3.16 -1.46 8.78
N GLY A 36 -3.47 -0.82 7.66
CA GLY A 36 -3.97 0.56 7.64
C GLY A 36 -5.26 0.73 8.44
N THR A 37 -6.19 -0.23 8.30
CA THR A 37 -7.43 -0.27 9.08
C THR A 37 -7.17 -0.45 10.57
N LEU A 38 -6.28 -1.37 10.95
CA LEU A 38 -5.92 -1.63 12.34
C LEU A 38 -5.22 -0.42 12.98
N ALA A 39 -4.30 0.21 12.26
CA ALA A 39 -3.60 1.41 12.69
C ALA A 39 -4.55 2.59 12.95
N ARG A 40 -5.72 2.59 12.34
CA ARG A 40 -6.77 3.62 12.47
C ARG A 40 -8.01 3.12 13.20
N GLY A 41 -7.92 1.93 13.78
CA GLY A 41 -9.04 1.25 14.41
C GLY A 41 -9.59 2.04 15.60
N ASP A 42 -10.91 2.06 15.71
CA ASP A 42 -11.64 2.56 16.86
C ASP A 42 -12.32 1.42 17.62
N ARG A 43 -13.13 1.74 18.63
CA ARG A 43 -13.87 0.75 19.43
C ARG A 43 -14.79 -0.15 18.60
N ARG A 44 -15.24 0.27 17.40
CA ARG A 44 -16.08 -0.57 16.53
C ARG A 44 -15.29 -1.74 15.98
N LEU A 45 -13.99 -1.54 15.70
CA LEU A 45 -13.10 -2.58 15.18
C LEU A 45 -12.82 -3.69 16.21
N ALA A 46 -13.03 -3.44 17.51
CA ALA A 46 -12.88 -4.47 18.54
C ALA A 46 -13.79 -5.69 18.29
N LYS A 47 -15.02 -5.47 17.81
CA LYS A 47 -15.96 -6.56 17.48
C LYS A 47 -15.49 -7.39 16.29
N VAL A 48 -14.89 -6.74 15.30
CA VAL A 48 -14.27 -7.42 14.14
C VAL A 48 -13.12 -8.33 14.61
N LEU A 49 -12.28 -7.84 15.52
CA LEU A 49 -11.19 -8.63 16.08
C LEU A 49 -11.71 -9.81 16.90
N GLU A 50 -12.73 -9.61 17.72
CA GLU A 50 -13.40 -10.67 18.47
C GLU A 50 -13.95 -11.75 17.53
N TYR A 51 -14.68 -11.36 16.48
CA TYR A 51 -15.16 -12.27 15.45
C TYR A 51 -14.02 -13.08 14.82
N MET A 52 -12.91 -12.41 14.48
CA MET A 52 -11.74 -13.05 13.88
C MET A 52 -11.09 -14.10 14.80
N THR A 53 -11.08 -13.88 16.12
CA THR A 53 -10.59 -14.88 17.08
C THR A 53 -11.48 -16.11 17.12
N GLY A 54 -12.80 -15.95 17.04
CA GLY A 54 -13.76 -17.06 17.00
C GLY A 54 -13.72 -17.88 15.71
N ALA A 55 -13.29 -17.28 14.60
CA ALA A 55 -13.20 -17.96 13.30
C ALA A 55 -12.07 -19.02 13.23
N GLY A 56 -11.11 -19.01 14.16
CA GLY A 56 -10.06 -20.02 14.25
C GLY A 56 -8.95 -19.93 13.18
N ASN A 57 -9.07 -19.04 12.20
CA ASN A 57 -8.00 -18.73 11.26
C ASN A 57 -8.00 -17.27 10.76
N VAL A 58 -6.80 -16.71 10.68
CA VAL A 58 -6.55 -15.35 10.17
C VAL A 58 -6.47 -15.42 8.64
N SER A 59 -7.53 -15.00 7.96
CA SER A 59 -7.63 -15.00 6.50
C SER A 59 -8.34 -13.75 5.98
N MET A 60 -8.08 -13.39 4.72
CA MET A 60 -8.77 -12.26 4.07
C MET A 60 -10.26 -12.46 3.91
N VAL A 61 -10.69 -13.71 3.73
CA VAL A 61 -12.10 -14.05 3.66
C VAL A 61 -12.78 -13.78 5.00
N ASN A 62 -12.19 -14.21 6.11
CA ASN A 62 -12.77 -13.99 7.43
C ASN A 62 -12.72 -12.51 7.83
N TRP A 63 -11.65 -11.80 7.47
CA TRP A 63 -11.55 -10.36 7.72
C TRP A 63 -12.69 -9.60 7.05
N GLN A 64 -12.93 -9.88 5.77
CA GLN A 64 -14.02 -9.26 5.01
C GLN A 64 -15.39 -9.62 5.60
N ARG A 65 -15.61 -10.89 5.95
CA ARG A 65 -16.86 -11.34 6.60
C ARG A 65 -17.08 -10.68 7.96
N ALA A 66 -16.03 -10.49 8.75
CA ALA A 66 -16.12 -9.85 10.05
C ALA A 66 -16.53 -8.38 9.94
N LEU A 67 -15.92 -7.66 8.98
CA LEU A 67 -16.31 -6.28 8.65
C LEU A 67 -17.78 -6.20 8.20
N GLU A 68 -18.17 -7.04 7.25
CA GLU A 68 -19.55 -7.11 6.73
C GLU A 68 -20.56 -7.45 7.83
N HIS A 69 -20.25 -8.43 8.68
CA HIS A 69 -21.11 -8.85 9.79
C HIS A 69 -21.37 -7.72 10.78
N HIS A 70 -20.42 -6.81 10.96
CA HIS A 70 -20.55 -5.64 11.84
C HIS A 70 -20.91 -4.35 11.11
N GLY A 71 -21.22 -4.41 9.81
CA GLY A 71 -21.59 -3.25 9.00
C GLY A 71 -20.49 -2.20 8.90
N LEU A 72 -19.22 -2.62 8.94
CA LEU A 72 -18.07 -1.73 8.81
C LEU A 72 -17.51 -1.78 7.40
N ASP A 73 -17.19 -0.62 6.84
CA ASP A 73 -16.50 -0.50 5.56
C ASP A 73 -15.00 -0.25 5.79
N GLN A 74 -14.16 -1.09 5.20
CA GLN A 74 -12.71 -0.92 5.27
C GLN A 74 -12.26 0.40 4.64
N ALA A 75 -12.92 0.83 3.56
CA ALA A 75 -12.54 2.05 2.84
C ALA A 75 -12.68 3.29 3.72
N TRP A 76 -13.68 3.32 4.61
CA TRP A 76 -13.86 4.40 5.59
C TRP A 76 -12.62 4.61 6.47
N TYR A 77 -11.99 3.52 6.91
CA TYR A 77 -10.76 3.63 7.72
C TYR A 77 -9.54 4.07 6.91
N LEU A 78 -9.55 3.89 5.58
CA LEU A 78 -8.41 4.17 4.71
C LEU A 78 -8.49 5.55 4.02
N ASP A 79 -9.59 6.28 4.23
CA ASP A 79 -9.80 7.59 3.62
C ASP A 79 -8.90 8.67 4.25
N ALA A 80 -8.94 9.88 3.68
CA ALA A 80 -8.25 11.04 4.22
C ALA A 80 -8.68 11.28 5.68
N TYR A 81 -7.70 11.59 6.53
CA TYR A 81 -7.90 11.84 7.95
C TYR A 81 -7.86 13.35 8.20
N ASP A 82 -8.71 13.84 9.09
CA ASP A 82 -8.60 15.20 9.60
C ASP A 82 -7.49 15.22 10.67
N GLU A 83 -6.38 15.92 10.38
CA GLU A 83 -5.21 15.98 11.26
C GLU A 83 -5.51 16.60 12.63
N ASP A 84 -6.57 17.41 12.71
CA ASP A 84 -7.00 18.05 13.96
C ASP A 84 -7.97 17.17 14.77
N ALA A 85 -8.48 16.07 14.19
CA ALA A 85 -9.36 15.15 14.89
C ALA A 85 -8.59 14.27 15.89
N PRO A 86 -9.16 14.01 17.08
CA PRO A 86 -8.52 13.13 18.05
C PRO A 86 -8.46 11.69 17.53
N LEU A 87 -7.27 11.10 17.57
CA LEU A 87 -7.06 9.70 17.22
C LEU A 87 -7.82 8.79 18.20
N PRO A 88 -8.55 7.75 17.72
CA PRO A 88 -9.31 6.87 18.60
C PRO A 88 -8.48 6.22 19.71
N TRP A 89 -7.20 5.94 19.42
CA TRP A 89 -6.21 5.40 20.37
C TRP A 89 -5.28 6.47 20.96
N GLY A 90 -5.49 7.76 20.69
CA GLY A 90 -4.66 8.85 21.21
C GLY A 90 -4.67 8.98 22.74
N HIS A 91 -5.61 8.30 23.42
CA HIS A 91 -5.65 8.17 24.88
C HIS A 91 -4.66 7.13 25.43
N ILE A 92 -3.99 6.36 24.57
CA ILE A 92 -3.00 5.36 24.96
C ILE A 92 -1.62 6.02 25.07
N GLU A 93 -1.05 5.99 26.27
CA GLU A 93 0.31 6.49 26.51
C GLU A 93 1.35 5.48 26.00
N SER A 94 1.89 5.72 24.82
CA SER A 94 2.88 4.84 24.18
C SER A 94 4.34 5.11 24.60
N GLY A 95 4.57 6.11 25.46
CA GLY A 95 5.91 6.62 25.78
C GLY A 95 6.54 7.48 24.67
N VAL A 96 5.86 7.62 23.52
CA VAL A 96 6.25 8.51 22.42
C VAL A 96 5.29 9.69 22.38
N SER A 97 5.81 10.92 22.41
CA SER A 97 4.94 12.10 22.35
C SER A 97 4.26 12.22 20.98
N PHE A 98 3.02 12.71 20.96
CA PHE A 98 2.29 13.00 19.72
C PHE A 98 3.11 13.89 18.77
N SER A 99 3.80 14.90 19.32
CA SER A 99 4.69 15.77 18.53
C SER A 99 5.80 15.00 17.81
N ALA A 100 6.35 13.95 18.42
CA ALA A 100 7.38 13.12 17.80
C ALA A 100 6.79 12.28 16.66
N MET A 101 5.59 11.73 16.85
CA MET A 101 4.87 11.00 15.80
C MET A 101 4.54 11.91 14.61
N LEU A 102 4.03 13.12 14.86
CA LEU A 102 3.71 14.10 13.82
C LEU A 102 4.96 14.53 13.03
N ARG A 103 6.10 14.74 13.71
CA ARG A 103 7.37 15.02 13.02
C ARG A 103 7.80 13.88 12.10
N GLN A 104 7.68 12.62 12.54
CA GLN A 104 8.00 11.46 11.70
C GLN A 104 7.04 11.33 10.51
N TRP A 105 5.75 11.60 10.74
CA TRP A 105 4.72 11.62 9.69
C TRP A 105 5.03 12.66 8.60
N ASN A 106 5.31 13.90 9.00
CA ASN A 106 5.64 14.99 8.07
C ASN A 106 6.92 14.69 7.30
N LYS A 107 7.93 14.12 7.98
CA LYS A 107 9.17 13.69 7.33
C LYS A 107 8.90 12.62 6.27
N ALA A 108 8.10 11.59 6.59
CA ALA A 108 7.75 10.54 5.65
C ALA A 108 6.96 11.06 4.44
N HIS A 109 6.07 12.05 4.64
CA HIS A 109 5.35 12.70 3.53
C HIS A 109 6.27 13.51 2.63
N ALA A 110 7.16 14.33 3.21
CA ALA A 110 8.14 15.08 2.44
C ALA A 110 9.07 14.16 1.62
N GLU A 111 9.52 13.05 2.21
CA GLU A 111 10.31 12.04 1.50
C GLU A 111 9.50 11.37 0.38
N ALA A 112 8.22 11.03 0.61
CA ALA A 112 7.36 10.44 -0.42
C ALA A 112 7.13 11.38 -1.61
N GLU A 113 6.97 12.68 -1.37
CA GLU A 113 6.87 13.69 -2.42
C GLU A 113 8.16 13.79 -3.24
N ASP A 114 9.32 13.71 -2.59
CA ASP A 114 10.64 13.73 -3.24
C ASP A 114 10.85 12.47 -4.11
N TYR A 115 10.51 11.28 -3.61
CA TYR A 115 10.56 10.04 -4.40
C TYR A 115 9.59 10.05 -5.59
N THR A 116 8.38 10.61 -5.41
CA THR A 116 7.38 10.69 -6.48
C THR A 116 7.83 11.67 -7.58
N THR A 117 8.56 12.72 -7.21
CA THR A 117 9.15 13.69 -8.14
C THR A 117 10.39 13.13 -8.84
N ALA A 118 11.19 12.32 -8.13
CA ALA A 118 12.39 11.66 -8.67
C ALA A 118 12.08 10.52 -9.66
N ILE A 119 10.93 9.85 -9.50
CA ILE A 119 10.46 8.87 -10.47
C ILE A 119 9.73 9.62 -11.60
N GLN A 120 10.43 9.87 -12.71
CA GLN A 120 9.80 10.23 -13.99
C GLN A 120 8.93 9.06 -14.45
N TYR A 121 7.72 8.94 -13.89
CA TYR A 121 6.77 7.90 -14.25
C TYR A 121 6.37 8.08 -15.72
N LYS A 122 6.86 7.17 -16.57
CA LYS A 122 6.39 7.03 -17.95
C LYS A 122 5.30 5.96 -18.00
N PRO A 123 4.11 6.25 -18.54
CA PRO A 123 3.08 5.25 -18.77
C PRO A 123 3.65 4.04 -19.54
N ARG A 124 3.19 2.83 -19.21
CA ARG A 124 3.68 1.58 -19.85
C ARG A 124 3.66 1.60 -21.38
N ALA A 125 2.71 2.31 -21.99
CA ALA A 125 2.63 2.45 -23.45
C ALA A 125 3.85 3.17 -24.01
N GLU A 126 4.31 4.23 -23.34
CA GLU A 126 5.47 5.03 -23.71
C GLU A 126 6.77 4.24 -23.56
N ILE A 127 6.92 3.49 -22.46
CA ILE A 127 8.09 2.61 -22.24
C ILE A 127 8.21 1.56 -23.35
N ARG A 128 7.10 0.95 -23.79
CA ARG A 128 7.11 -0.05 -24.87
C ARG A 128 7.48 0.56 -26.23
N LEU A 129 6.98 1.75 -26.53
CA LEU A 129 7.32 2.49 -27.75
C LEU A 129 8.81 2.81 -27.80
N GLU A 130 9.39 3.26 -26.69
CA GLU A 130 10.83 3.53 -26.60
C GLU A 130 11.66 2.25 -26.75
N HIS A 131 11.25 1.15 -26.12
CA HIS A 131 11.95 -0.12 -26.25
C HIS A 131 11.90 -0.64 -27.69
N ALA A 132 10.74 -0.57 -28.35
CA ALA A 132 10.58 -0.94 -29.75
C ALA A 132 11.44 -0.06 -30.68
N ALA A 133 11.48 1.25 -30.43
CA ALA A 133 12.31 2.18 -31.19
C ALA A 133 13.81 1.90 -31.03
N ARG A 134 14.27 1.58 -29.82
CA ARG A 134 15.67 1.19 -29.55
C ARG A 134 16.03 -0.14 -30.22
N GLU A 135 15.13 -1.12 -30.18
CA GLU A 135 15.32 -2.41 -30.86
C GLU A 135 15.45 -2.20 -32.38
N HIS A 136 14.60 -1.35 -32.96
CA HIS A 136 14.61 -1.04 -34.38
C HIS A 136 15.90 -0.31 -34.82
N ALA A 137 16.37 0.65 -34.00
CA ALA A 137 17.63 1.34 -34.22
C ALA A 137 18.83 0.38 -34.16
N ARG A 138 18.82 -0.56 -33.19
CA ARG A 138 19.87 -1.56 -33.03
C ARG A 138 19.91 -2.56 -34.19
N LEU A 139 18.76 -2.95 -34.72
CA LEU A 139 18.66 -3.83 -35.90
C LEU A 139 19.11 -3.14 -37.18
N ALA A 140 18.89 -1.82 -37.30
CA ALA A 140 19.37 -1.03 -38.44
C ALA A 140 20.90 -0.85 -38.41
N GLU A 141 21.51 -0.75 -37.21
CA GLU A 141 22.97 -0.64 -37.03
C GLU A 141 23.72 -1.94 -37.35
N VAL A 142 23.12 -3.10 -37.05
CA VAL A 142 23.71 -4.42 -37.31
C VAL A 142 23.56 -4.85 -38.78
N ALA A 143 22.64 -4.23 -39.52
CA ALA A 143 22.41 -4.50 -40.94
C ALA A 143 23.23 -3.59 -41.88
N SER A 144 24.05 -2.69 -41.32
CA SER A 144 24.98 -1.81 -42.05
C SER A 144 26.43 -2.20 -41.84
#